data_AF-A0A7Y5QL69-F1
#
_entry.id   AF-A0A7Y5QL69-F1
#
_cell.length_a   1.000
_cell.length_b   1.000
_cell.length_c   1.000
_cell.angle_alpha   90.00
_cell.angle_beta   90.00
_cell.angle_gamma   90.00
#
_symmetry.space_group_name_H-M   'P 1'
#
loop_
_entity.id
_entity.type
_entity.pdbx_description
1 polymer ?
#
loop_
_entity_poly.entity_id
_entity_poly.type
_entity_poly.pdbx_seq_one_letter_code
_entity_poly.pdbx_strand_id
1 'polypeptide(L)'
;MYSPEVVAQVVDEIAAELARAHARDPLSDGLAAATLPAQVRAAPELVDRALVQLVAAERVERRGALVALAGWQPRLSAADEAFRDSLLSELERSGAEPPAIEELGQRHGRDPVPVLRLLEREGKVIAVEPGRFYAAKAVDGLLDRLRGGMTPGREYSPSELREVLGVSRKYLIPFLEYCDRTRHTERRATGRVWRASAA
;
A
#
# COMPACT_ATOMS: atom_id res chain seq x y z
N MET A 1 4.77 -15.87 38.50
CA MET A 1 5.43 -16.77 37.53
C MET A 1 4.33 -17.56 36.86
N TYR A 2 4.18 -17.49 35.53
CA TYR A 2 3.14 -18.24 34.80
C TYR A 2 3.43 -19.75 34.83
N SER A 3 2.39 -20.59 34.88
CA SER A 3 2.57 -22.04 34.81
C SER A 3 3.04 -22.46 33.41
N PRO A 4 3.80 -23.57 33.28
CA PRO A 4 4.22 -24.09 31.97
C PRO A 4 3.05 -24.35 31.01
N GLU A 5 1.91 -24.80 31.55
CA GLU A 5 0.68 -25.08 30.79
C GLU A 5 0.10 -23.81 30.15
N VAL A 6 0.05 -22.70 30.91
CA VAL A 6 -0.43 -21.41 30.40
C VAL A 6 0.48 -20.87 29.30
N VAL A 7 1.80 -21.05 29.43
CA VAL A 7 2.75 -20.66 28.37
C VAL A 7 2.54 -21.52 27.12
N ALA A 8 2.37 -22.83 27.28
CA ALA A 8 2.13 -23.75 26.15
C ALA A 8 0.83 -23.42 25.40
N GLN A 9 -0.24 -23.09 26.13
CA GLN A 9 -1.49 -22.66 25.51
C GLN A 9 -1.29 -21.40 24.64
N VAL A 10 -0.60 -20.38 25.17
CA VAL A 10 -0.35 -19.13 24.41
C VAL A 10 0.57 -19.39 23.21
N VAL A 11 1.52 -20.32 23.31
CA VAL A 11 2.35 -20.76 22.17
C VAL A 11 1.48 -21.29 21.02
N ASP A 12 0.51 -22.15 21.33
CA ASP A 12 -0.38 -22.72 20.31
C ASP A 12 -1.37 -21.67 19.76
N GLU A 13 -1.88 -20.79 20.61
CA GLU A 13 -2.75 -19.68 20.20
C GLU A 13 -2.04 -18.70 19.25
N ILE A 14 -0.78 -18.34 19.53
CA ILE A 14 0.03 -17.49 18.65
C ILE A 14 0.24 -18.17 17.30
N ALA A 15 0.63 -19.45 17.28
CA ALA A 15 0.83 -20.17 16.02
C ALA A 15 -0.47 -20.24 15.18
N ALA A 16 -1.61 -20.50 15.84
CA ALA A 16 -2.91 -20.53 15.19
C ALA A 16 -3.34 -19.15 14.68
N GLU A 17 -3.04 -18.07 15.40
CA GLU A 17 -3.33 -16.71 14.94
C GLU A 17 -2.44 -16.31 13.75
N LEU A 18 -1.15 -16.66 13.76
CA LEU A 18 -0.27 -16.44 12.61
C LEU A 18 -0.78 -17.17 11.36
N ALA A 19 -1.19 -18.44 11.50
CA ALA A 19 -1.80 -19.19 10.40
C ALA A 19 -3.07 -18.52 9.86
N ARG A 20 -3.95 -18.04 10.76
CA ARG A 20 -5.16 -17.29 10.37
C ARG A 20 -4.82 -15.95 9.72
N ALA A 21 -3.84 -15.22 10.23
CA ALA A 21 -3.39 -13.95 9.66
C ALA A 21 -2.83 -14.14 8.25
N HIS A 22 -1.98 -15.15 8.05
CA HIS A 22 -1.44 -15.53 6.75
C HIS A 22 -2.53 -15.96 5.77
N ALA A 23 -3.56 -16.68 6.22
CA ALA A 23 -4.70 -17.03 5.37
C ALA A 23 -5.57 -15.81 5.00
N ARG A 24 -5.69 -14.83 5.90
CA ARG A 24 -6.44 -13.58 5.66
C ARG A 24 -5.68 -12.61 4.76
N ASP A 25 -4.35 -12.57 4.87
CA ASP A 25 -3.47 -11.73 4.06
C ASP A 25 -2.24 -12.53 3.58
N PRO A 26 -2.39 -13.35 2.53
CA PRO A 26 -1.31 -14.18 1.97
C PRO A 26 -0.12 -13.38 1.43
N LEU A 27 -0.28 -12.07 1.28
CA LEU A 27 0.72 -11.14 0.76
C LEU A 27 1.51 -10.44 1.87
N SER A 28 1.10 -10.61 3.12
CA SER A 28 1.81 -10.04 4.24
C SER A 28 3.12 -10.80 4.53
N ASP A 29 4.19 -10.03 4.75
CA ASP A 29 5.49 -10.54 5.20
C ASP A 29 5.46 -11.10 6.63
N GLY A 30 4.38 -10.84 7.38
CA GLY A 30 4.14 -11.32 8.73
C GLY A 30 3.15 -10.44 9.50
N LEU A 31 2.81 -10.84 10.71
CA LEU A 31 1.95 -10.08 11.61
C LEU A 31 2.78 -9.15 12.52
N ALA A 32 2.30 -7.94 12.80
CA ALA A 32 2.95 -7.05 13.76
C ALA A 32 2.94 -7.67 15.17
N ALA A 33 4.11 -7.91 15.76
CA ALA A 33 4.21 -8.58 17.06
C ALA A 33 3.45 -7.83 18.17
N ALA A 34 3.38 -6.50 18.08
CA ALA A 34 2.66 -5.64 19.00
C ALA A 34 1.13 -5.87 19.01
N THR A 35 0.54 -6.49 17.98
CA THR A 35 -0.90 -6.77 17.93
C THR A 35 -1.27 -8.09 18.59
N LEU A 36 -0.31 -8.98 18.82
CA LEU A 36 -0.56 -10.32 19.36
C LEU A 36 -1.24 -10.33 20.73
N PRO A 37 -0.86 -9.51 21.74
CA PRO A 37 -1.50 -9.52 23.06
C PRO A 37 -3.02 -9.36 22.99
N ALA A 38 -3.50 -8.46 22.13
CA ALA A 38 -4.92 -8.25 21.92
C ALA A 38 -5.59 -9.42 21.18
N GLN A 39 -4.91 -10.03 20.21
CA GLN A 39 -5.46 -11.11 19.38
C GLN A 39 -5.56 -12.45 20.13
N VAL A 40 -4.54 -12.80 20.91
CA VAL A 40 -4.54 -14.03 21.73
C VAL A 40 -5.07 -13.81 23.15
N ARG A 41 -5.46 -12.56 23.49
CA ARG A 41 -6.03 -12.19 24.80
C ARG A 41 -5.13 -12.57 25.98
N ALA A 42 -3.83 -12.35 25.83
CA ALA A 42 -2.81 -12.69 26.82
C ALA A 42 -2.00 -11.46 27.22
N ALA A 43 -1.40 -11.50 28.42
CA ALA A 43 -0.52 -10.42 28.89
C ALA A 43 0.72 -10.27 27.96
N PRO A 44 1.20 -9.04 27.69
CA PRO A 44 2.36 -8.82 26.82
C PRO A 44 3.59 -9.65 27.20
N GLU A 45 3.89 -9.78 28.49
CA GLU A 45 5.05 -10.53 28.99
C GLU A 45 4.92 -12.04 28.72
N LEU A 46 3.68 -12.55 28.71
CA LEU A 46 3.39 -13.95 28.40
C LEU A 46 3.52 -14.22 26.90
N VAL A 47 3.05 -13.28 26.07
CA VAL A 47 3.23 -13.33 24.60
C VAL A 47 4.71 -13.26 24.23
N ASP A 48 5.48 -12.36 24.85
CA ASP A 48 6.92 -12.26 24.60
C ASP A 48 7.64 -13.55 24.98
N ARG A 49 7.31 -14.15 26.12
CA ARG A 49 7.86 -15.43 26.54
C ARG A 49 7.50 -16.56 25.56
N ALA A 50 6.26 -16.62 25.10
CA ALA A 50 5.81 -17.61 24.12
C ALA A 50 6.49 -17.41 22.76
N LEU A 51 6.67 -16.17 22.30
CA LEU A 51 7.42 -15.86 21.09
C LEU A 51 8.88 -16.27 21.18
N VAL A 52 9.54 -16.06 22.33
CA VAL A 52 10.91 -16.54 22.55
C VAL A 52 10.98 -18.06 22.42
N GLN A 53 10.01 -18.80 22.97
CA GLN A 53 9.95 -20.25 22.82
C GLN A 53 9.71 -20.68 21.36
N LEU A 54 8.78 -20.03 20.67
CA LEU A 54 8.47 -20.33 19.26
C LEU A 54 9.65 -20.04 18.32
N VAL A 55 10.39 -18.96 18.56
CA VAL A 55 11.60 -18.61 17.80
C VAL A 55 12.74 -19.59 18.11
N ALA A 56 12.97 -19.91 19.38
CA ALA A 56 13.98 -20.89 19.78
C ALA A 56 13.68 -22.31 19.24
N ALA A 57 12.40 -22.63 19.06
CA ALA A 57 11.94 -23.88 18.45
C ALA A 57 11.87 -23.81 16.91
N GLU A 58 12.33 -22.72 16.28
CA GLU A 58 12.29 -22.52 14.82
C GLU A 58 10.88 -22.66 14.20
N ARG A 59 9.83 -22.43 14.98
CA ARG A 59 8.42 -22.45 14.50
C ARG A 59 7.95 -21.09 14.00
N VAL A 60 8.60 -20.01 14.45
CA VAL A 60 8.30 -18.62 14.09
C VAL A 60 9.59 -17.87 13.80
N GLU A 61 9.56 -17.03 12.78
CA GLU A 61 10.62 -16.10 12.42
C GLU A 61 10.24 -14.67 12.83
N ARG A 62 11.20 -13.91 13.38
CA ARG A 62 11.08 -12.46 13.58
C ARG A 62 11.72 -11.71 12.42
N ARG A 63 10.97 -10.79 11.81
CA ARG A 63 11.38 -9.91 10.70
C ARG A 63 11.18 -8.46 11.12
N GLY A 64 12.14 -7.91 11.87
CA GLY A 64 12.00 -6.60 12.50
C GLY A 64 10.85 -6.59 13.52
N ALA A 65 9.83 -5.76 13.28
CA ALA A 65 8.62 -5.69 14.12
C ALA A 65 7.56 -6.74 13.77
N LEU A 66 7.77 -7.51 12.69
CA LEU A 66 6.85 -8.55 12.23
C LEU A 66 7.28 -9.93 12.74
N VAL A 67 6.30 -10.81 12.87
CA VAL A 67 6.47 -12.24 13.15
C VAL A 67 5.69 -13.06 12.14
N ALA A 68 6.27 -14.17 11.68
CA ALA A 68 5.64 -15.08 10.74
C ALA A 68 5.97 -16.52 11.13
N LEU A 69 5.10 -17.48 10.76
CA LEU A 69 5.47 -18.90 10.81
C LEU A 69 6.77 -19.14 10.03
N ALA A 70 7.63 -20.02 10.55
CA ALA A 70 8.89 -20.34 9.90
C ALA A 70 8.67 -20.88 8.48
N GLY A 71 9.50 -20.43 7.54
CA GLY A 71 9.37 -20.73 6.12
C GLY A 71 8.19 -20.03 5.42
N TRP A 72 7.42 -19.17 6.10
CA TRP A 72 6.37 -18.39 5.44
C TRP A 72 6.97 -17.45 4.40
N GLN A 73 6.58 -17.65 3.16
CA GLN A 73 6.85 -16.73 2.08
C GLN A 73 5.51 -16.25 1.55
N PRO A 74 5.29 -14.93 1.44
CA PRO A 74 4.14 -14.40 0.74
C PRO A 74 4.05 -15.04 -0.64
N ARG A 75 2.91 -15.66 -0.94
CA ARG A 75 2.63 -16.24 -2.26
C ARG A 75 1.27 -15.77 -2.69
N LEU A 76 1.21 -15.18 -3.88
CA LEU A 76 -0.07 -14.98 -4.54
C LEU A 76 -0.62 -16.38 -4.87
N SER A 77 -1.85 -16.66 -4.46
CA SER A 77 -2.57 -17.80 -5.03
C SER A 77 -2.83 -17.54 -6.52
N ALA A 78 -3.10 -18.55 -7.33
CA ALA A 78 -3.46 -18.33 -8.75
C ALA A 78 -4.68 -17.38 -8.90
N ALA A 79 -5.60 -17.40 -7.93
CA ALA A 79 -6.73 -16.47 -7.88
C ALA A 79 -6.29 -15.03 -7.56
N ASP A 80 -5.30 -14.86 -6.68
CA ASP A 80 -4.75 -13.53 -6.36
C ASP A 80 -3.86 -13.00 -7.48
N GLU A 81 -3.12 -13.85 -8.20
CA GLU A 81 -2.38 -13.47 -9.41
C GLU A 81 -3.34 -12.97 -10.49
N ALA A 82 -4.40 -13.74 -10.79
CA ALA A 82 -5.42 -13.32 -11.74
C ALA A 82 -6.11 -12.02 -11.33
N PHE A 83 -6.39 -11.84 -10.04
CA PHE A 83 -6.97 -10.62 -9.51
C PHE A 83 -6.00 -9.42 -9.61
N ARG A 84 -4.72 -9.63 -9.27
CA ARG A 84 -3.65 -8.63 -9.42
C ARG A 84 -3.54 -8.16 -10.86
N ASP A 85 -3.48 -9.08 -11.80
CA ASP A 85 -3.31 -8.77 -13.21
C ASP A 85 -4.55 -8.05 -13.77
N SER A 86 -5.76 -8.44 -13.31
CA SER A 86 -7.01 -7.77 -13.67
C SER A 86 -7.07 -6.33 -13.15
N LEU A 87 -6.73 -6.10 -11.87
CA LEU A 87 -6.66 -4.78 -11.25
C LEU A 87 -5.65 -3.88 -11.96
N LEU A 88 -4.42 -4.37 -12.17
CA LEU A 88 -3.39 -3.60 -12.83
C LEU A 88 -3.82 -3.20 -14.24
N SER A 89 -4.39 -4.15 -14.99
CA SER A 89 -4.87 -3.88 -16.34
C SER A 89 -6.04 -2.88 -16.36
N GLU A 90 -6.93 -2.89 -15.37
CA GLU A 90 -8.00 -1.89 -15.26
C GLU A 90 -7.47 -0.49 -14.97
N LEU A 91 -6.49 -0.37 -14.07
CA LEU A 91 -5.83 0.90 -13.79
C LEU A 91 -5.08 1.43 -15.01
N GLU A 92 -4.36 0.58 -15.75
CA GLU A 92 -3.69 0.97 -16.99
C GLU A 92 -4.68 1.46 -18.06
N ARG A 93 -5.82 0.78 -18.22
CA ARG A 93 -6.89 1.19 -19.17
C ARG A 93 -7.58 2.49 -18.77
N SER A 94 -7.69 2.76 -17.48
CA SER A 94 -8.36 3.97 -16.97
C SER A 94 -7.49 5.24 -17.09
N GLY A 95 -6.17 5.07 -17.26
CA GLY A 95 -5.25 6.16 -17.52
C GLY A 95 -5.28 7.25 -16.45
N ALA A 96 -5.60 8.47 -16.85
CA ALA A 96 -5.53 9.66 -16.01
C ALA A 96 -6.72 9.82 -15.04
N GLU A 97 -7.77 9.02 -15.19
CA GLU A 97 -8.99 9.11 -14.38
C GLU A 97 -9.39 7.74 -13.81
N PRO A 98 -8.53 7.11 -12.99
CA PRO A 98 -8.79 5.77 -12.47
C PRO A 98 -9.96 5.74 -11.48
N PRO A 99 -10.67 4.62 -11.39
CA PRO A 99 -11.76 4.42 -10.42
C PRO A 99 -11.26 4.54 -8.97
N ALA A 100 -12.19 4.82 -8.06
CA ALA A 100 -11.89 4.81 -6.62
C ALA A 100 -11.73 3.36 -6.09
N ILE A 101 -11.08 3.19 -4.95
CA ILE A 101 -10.92 1.87 -4.30
C ILE A 101 -12.27 1.18 -4.09
N GLU A 102 -13.30 1.93 -3.69
CA GLU A 102 -14.65 1.41 -3.46
C GLU A 102 -15.29 0.91 -4.75
N GLU A 103 -15.10 1.63 -5.86
CA GLU A 103 -15.59 1.24 -7.18
C GLU A 103 -14.88 -0.02 -7.69
N LEU A 104 -13.55 -0.11 -7.48
CA LEU A 104 -12.77 -1.32 -7.78
C LEU A 104 -13.27 -2.51 -6.97
N GLY A 105 -13.48 -2.34 -5.66
CA GLY A 105 -13.98 -3.40 -4.80
C GLY A 105 -15.35 -3.92 -5.22
N GLN A 106 -16.25 -3.02 -5.63
CA GLN A 106 -17.56 -3.38 -6.17
C GLN A 106 -17.46 -4.16 -7.48
N ARG A 107 -16.60 -3.73 -8.41
CA ARG A 107 -16.44 -4.36 -9.74
C ARG A 107 -15.84 -5.77 -9.65
N HIS A 108 -14.89 -5.97 -8.74
CA HIS A 108 -14.20 -7.25 -8.58
C HIS A 108 -14.81 -8.16 -7.50
N GLY A 109 -15.78 -7.66 -6.73
CA GLY A 109 -16.45 -8.43 -5.68
C GLY A 109 -15.56 -8.81 -4.50
N ARG A 110 -14.43 -8.12 -4.31
CA ARG A 110 -13.48 -8.34 -3.20
C ARG A 110 -12.69 -7.07 -2.90
N ASP A 111 -12.15 -6.97 -1.69
CA ASP A 111 -11.30 -5.84 -1.28
C ASP A 111 -10.02 -5.77 -2.13
N PRO A 112 -9.78 -4.68 -2.88
CA PRO A 112 -8.59 -4.51 -3.71
C PRO A 112 -7.38 -3.98 -2.92
N VAL A 113 -7.56 -3.46 -1.70
CA VAL A 113 -6.50 -2.77 -0.95
C VAL A 113 -5.24 -3.62 -0.76
N PRO A 114 -5.30 -4.89 -0.34
CA PRO A 114 -4.08 -5.69 -0.14
C PRO A 114 -3.25 -5.83 -1.42
N VAL A 115 -3.92 -6.06 -2.56
CA VAL A 115 -3.27 -6.23 -3.86
C VAL A 115 -2.75 -4.91 -4.41
N LEU A 116 -3.49 -3.80 -4.21
CA LEU A 116 -3.01 -2.47 -4.56
C LEU A 116 -1.76 -2.07 -3.77
N ARG A 117 -1.68 -2.44 -2.48
CA ARG A 117 -0.48 -2.23 -1.66
C ARG A 117 0.69 -3.09 -2.11
N LEU A 118 0.45 -4.32 -2.54
CA LEU A 118 1.49 -5.14 -3.16
C LEU A 118 2.01 -4.46 -4.44
N LEU A 119 1.11 -4.08 -5.35
CA LEU A 119 1.47 -3.41 -6.62
C LEU A 119 2.20 -2.08 -6.38
N GLU A 120 1.87 -1.36 -5.30
CA GLU A 120 2.54 -0.13 -4.89
C GLU A 120 3.99 -0.40 -4.45
N ARG A 121 4.21 -1.44 -3.65
CA ARG A 121 5.57 -1.88 -3.25
C ARG A 121 6.40 -2.33 -4.46
N GLU A 122 5.75 -2.95 -5.45
CA GLU A 122 6.37 -3.34 -6.73
C GLU A 122 6.59 -2.15 -7.69
N GLY A 123 6.15 -0.94 -7.35
CA GLY A 123 6.25 0.25 -8.19
C GLY A 123 5.37 0.23 -9.44
N LYS A 124 4.36 -0.65 -9.50
CA LYS A 124 3.43 -0.78 -10.63
C LYS A 124 2.28 0.23 -10.55
N VAL A 125 1.90 0.63 -9.33
CA VAL A 125 0.88 1.63 -9.07
C VAL A 125 1.38 2.66 -8.06
N ILE A 126 0.75 3.84 -8.04
CA ILE A 126 1.07 4.95 -7.15
C ILE A 126 -0.21 5.42 -6.46
N ALA A 127 -0.19 5.55 -5.13
CA ALA A 127 -1.25 6.21 -4.38
C ALA A 127 -1.13 7.74 -4.54
N VAL A 128 -1.94 8.31 -5.43
CA VAL A 128 -1.98 9.77 -5.66
C VAL A 128 -2.70 10.48 -4.52
N GLU A 129 -3.81 9.91 -4.07
CA GLU A 129 -4.59 10.40 -2.93
C GLU A 129 -5.14 9.22 -2.10
N PRO A 130 -5.55 9.46 -0.83
CA PRO A 130 -6.30 8.45 -0.09
C PRO A 130 -7.52 8.00 -0.91
N GLY A 131 -7.67 6.69 -1.10
CA GLY A 131 -8.80 6.14 -1.87
C GLY A 131 -8.59 6.04 -3.38
N ARG A 132 -7.42 6.43 -3.93
CA ARG A 132 -7.18 6.33 -5.38
C ARG A 132 -5.73 5.99 -5.75
N PHE A 133 -5.60 4.89 -6.48
CA PHE A 133 -4.34 4.41 -7.06
C PHE A 133 -4.35 4.61 -8.58
N TYR A 134 -3.18 4.95 -9.12
CA TYR A 134 -2.96 5.12 -10.55
C TYR A 134 -1.92 4.10 -11.00
N ALA A 135 -2.02 3.58 -12.22
CA ALA A 135 -0.89 2.87 -12.81
C ALA A 135 0.32 3.82 -12.91
N ALA A 136 1.53 3.34 -12.58
CA ALA A 136 2.74 4.15 -12.58
C ALA A 136 2.96 4.86 -13.94
N LYS A 137 2.74 4.13 -15.04
CA LYS A 137 2.79 4.69 -16.40
C LYS A 137 1.83 5.86 -16.64
N ALA A 138 0.65 5.84 -16.02
CA ALA A 138 -0.31 6.92 -16.16
C ALA A 138 0.15 8.18 -15.42
N VAL A 139 0.76 8.01 -14.23
CA VAL A 139 1.40 9.11 -13.49
C VAL A 139 2.56 9.68 -14.30
N ASP A 140 3.43 8.83 -14.85
CA ASP A 140 4.55 9.27 -15.69
C ASP A 140 4.07 10.11 -16.88
N GLY A 141 3.05 9.64 -17.60
CA GLY A 141 2.46 10.38 -18.70
C GLY A 141 1.85 11.73 -18.30
N LEU A 142 1.23 11.82 -17.12
CA LEU A 142 0.73 13.10 -16.60
C LEU A 142 1.87 14.05 -16.19
N LEU A 143 2.93 13.53 -15.58
CA LEU A 143 4.13 14.31 -15.24
C LEU A 143 4.86 14.80 -16.49
N ASP A 144 4.96 13.98 -17.54
CA ASP A 144 5.56 14.37 -18.82
C ASP A 144 4.76 15.48 -19.50
N ARG A 145 3.43 15.42 -19.44
CA ARG A 145 2.56 16.51 -19.94
C ARG A 145 2.76 17.81 -19.17
N LEU A 146 2.89 17.76 -17.85
CA LEU A 146 3.23 18.96 -17.06
C LEU A 146 4.61 19.49 -17.41
N ARG A 147 5.62 18.61 -17.47
CA ARG A 147 7.00 18.99 -17.80
C ARG A 147 7.10 19.64 -19.19
N GLY A 148 6.38 19.12 -20.17
CA GLY A 148 6.34 19.66 -21.54
C GLY A 148 5.43 20.87 -21.71
N GLY A 149 4.37 20.99 -20.90
CA GLY A 149 3.39 22.07 -20.99
C GLY A 149 3.67 23.29 -20.11
N MET A 150 4.59 23.18 -19.15
CA MET A 150 4.94 24.26 -18.23
C MET A 150 6.29 24.88 -18.57
N THR A 151 6.32 26.21 -18.70
CA THR A 151 7.57 26.96 -18.79
C THR A 151 8.23 27.07 -17.41
N PRO A 152 9.53 26.75 -17.27
CA PRO A 152 10.25 26.91 -16.01
C PRO A 152 10.12 28.33 -15.43
N GLY A 153 9.78 28.43 -14.14
CA GLY A 153 9.61 29.71 -13.43
C GLY A 153 8.28 30.43 -13.67
N ARG A 154 7.48 30.06 -14.68
CA ARG A 154 6.12 30.60 -14.87
C ARG A 154 5.15 29.91 -13.93
N GLU A 155 4.29 30.70 -13.29
CA GLU A 155 3.20 30.21 -12.46
C GLU A 155 1.95 29.94 -13.32
N TYR A 156 1.36 28.75 -13.16
CA TYR A 156 0.16 28.31 -13.86
C TYR A 156 -1.00 28.15 -12.88
N SER A 157 -2.14 28.76 -13.18
CA SER A 157 -3.38 28.58 -12.44
C SER A 157 -3.92 27.15 -12.56
N PRO A 158 -4.79 26.69 -11.65
CA PRO A 158 -5.45 25.39 -11.78
C PRO A 158 -6.21 25.22 -13.11
N SER A 159 -6.80 26.28 -13.65
CA SER A 159 -7.53 26.23 -14.92
C SER A 159 -6.60 25.92 -16.10
N GLU A 160 -5.42 26.56 -16.16
CA GLU A 160 -4.43 26.28 -17.20
C GLU A 160 -3.85 24.87 -17.06
N LEU A 161 -3.57 24.42 -15.83
CA LEU A 161 -3.08 23.06 -15.57
C LEU A 161 -4.11 22.00 -15.96
N ARG A 162 -5.40 22.31 -15.85
CA ARG A 162 -6.47 21.46 -16.37
C ARG A 162 -6.38 21.27 -17.88
N GLU A 163 -6.07 22.33 -18.62
CA GLU A 163 -5.91 22.29 -20.07
C GLU A 163 -4.67 21.48 -20.47
N VAL A 164 -3.56 21.68 -19.76
CA VAL A 164 -2.32 20.90 -19.96
C VAL A 164 -2.54 19.41 -19.71
N LEU A 165 -3.21 19.07 -18.60
CA LEU A 165 -3.43 17.68 -18.16
C LEU A 165 -4.66 17.01 -18.79
N GLY A 166 -5.60 17.78 -19.34
CA GLY A 166 -6.82 17.24 -19.96
C GLY A 166 -7.64 16.34 -19.03
N VAL A 167 -7.57 16.56 -17.72
CA VAL A 167 -8.33 15.81 -16.71
C VAL A 167 -9.48 16.65 -16.17
N SER A 168 -10.52 16.00 -15.67
CA SER A 168 -11.60 16.66 -14.95
C SER A 168 -11.12 17.20 -13.60
N ARG A 169 -11.90 18.15 -13.05
CA ARG A 169 -11.57 18.80 -11.77
C ARG A 169 -11.45 17.82 -10.62
N LYS A 170 -12.19 16.70 -10.66
CA LYS A 170 -12.16 15.62 -9.66
C LYS A 170 -10.75 15.06 -9.50
N TYR A 171 -10.01 14.88 -10.59
CA TYR A 171 -8.65 14.28 -10.57
C TYR A 171 -7.54 15.33 -10.57
N LEU A 172 -7.82 16.54 -11.08
CA LEU A 172 -6.83 17.60 -11.17
C LEU A 172 -6.23 17.98 -9.81
N ILE A 173 -7.06 18.37 -8.84
CA ILE A 173 -6.55 18.89 -7.57
C ILE A 173 -5.75 17.82 -6.80
N PRO A 174 -6.25 16.58 -6.63
CA PRO A 174 -5.48 15.53 -5.98
C PRO A 174 -4.15 15.24 -6.67
N PHE A 175 -4.13 15.22 -8.01
CA PHE A 175 -2.89 15.00 -8.75
C PHE A 175 -1.89 16.14 -8.57
N LEU A 176 -2.35 17.38 -8.55
CA LEU A 176 -1.48 18.54 -8.29
C LEU A 176 -0.94 18.54 -6.84
N GLU A 177 -1.73 18.12 -5.86
CA GLU A 177 -1.27 17.94 -4.48
C GLU A 177 -0.23 16.82 -4.36
N TYR A 178 -0.41 15.73 -5.11
CA TYR A 178 0.60 14.69 -5.26
C TYR A 178 1.89 15.25 -5.84
N CYS A 179 1.82 16.06 -6.91
CA CYS A 179 2.99 16.70 -7.52
C CYS A 179 3.71 17.64 -6.54
N ASP A 180 2.98 18.37 -5.71
CA ASP A 180 3.56 19.22 -4.67
C ASP A 180 4.28 18.39 -3.60
N ARG A 181 3.63 17.32 -3.11
CA ARG A 181 4.18 16.41 -2.11
C ARG A 181 5.44 15.68 -2.59
N THR A 182 5.49 15.34 -3.88
CA THR A 182 6.63 14.69 -4.54
C THR A 182 7.63 15.67 -5.14
N ARG A 183 7.44 16.98 -4.93
CA ARG A 183 8.32 18.07 -5.36
C ARG A 183 8.49 18.20 -6.88
N HIS A 184 7.54 17.72 -7.68
CA HIS A 184 7.48 18.03 -9.11
C HIS A 184 7.00 19.47 -9.36
N THR A 185 6.08 19.95 -8.52
CA THR A 185 5.58 21.32 -8.55
C THR A 185 5.76 22.01 -7.22
N GLU A 186 5.66 23.34 -7.23
CA GLU A 186 5.55 24.14 -6.01
C GLU A 186 4.33 25.04 -6.07
N ARG A 187 3.48 24.92 -5.06
CA ARG A 187 2.31 25.79 -4.89
C ARG A 187 2.75 27.20 -4.49
N ARG A 188 2.20 28.18 -5.21
CA ARG A 188 2.40 29.62 -5.04
C ARG A 188 1.04 30.29 -4.81
N ALA A 189 1.02 31.62 -4.77
CA ALA A 189 -0.17 32.40 -4.40
C ALA A 189 -1.36 32.21 -5.36
N THR A 190 -1.09 32.10 -6.66
CA THR A 190 -2.11 32.04 -7.73
C THR A 190 -2.16 30.69 -8.44
N GLY A 191 -1.17 29.82 -8.23
CA GLY A 191 -1.01 28.60 -9.00
C GLY A 191 0.18 27.75 -8.58
N ARG A 192 0.80 27.09 -9.56
CA ARG A 192 1.99 26.24 -9.39
C ARG A 192 3.06 26.55 -10.40
N VAL A 193 4.31 26.41 -9.96
CA VAL A 193 5.49 26.44 -10.83
C VAL A 193 6.06 25.03 -10.95
N TRP A 194 6.60 24.69 -12.13
CA TRP A 194 7.35 23.45 -12.31
C TRP A 194 8.70 23.56 -11.59
N ARG A 195 9.07 22.55 -10.80
CA ARG A 195 10.40 22.49 -10.20
C ARG A 195 11.37 21.95 -11.24
N ALA A 196 12.24 22.81 -11.76
CA ALA A 196 13.41 22.34 -12.49
C ALA A 196 14.23 21.46 -11.53
N SER A 197 14.53 20.22 -11.92
CA SER A 197 15.50 19.42 -11.18
C SER A 197 16.81 20.22 -11.13
N ALA A 198 17.38 20.38 -9.93
CA ALA A 198 18.76 20.79 -9.84
C ALA A 198 19.57 19.72 -10.59
N ALA A 199 20.23 20.13 -11.67
CA ALA A 199 21.20 19.31 -12.38
C ALA A 199 22.34 18.92 -11.43
#